data_AF-A0A8T0CGY7-F1
#
_entry.id   AF-A0A8T0CGY7-F1
#
_cell.length_a   1.000
_cell.length_b   1.000
_cell.length_c   1.000
_cell.angle_alpha   90.00
_cell.angle_beta   90.00
_cell.angle_gamma   90.00
#
_symmetry.space_group_name_H-M   'P 1'
#
loop_
_entity.id
_entity.type
_entity.pdbx_description
1 polymer ?
#
loop_
_entity_poly.entity_id
_entity_poly.type
_entity_poly.pdbx_seq_one_letter_code
_entity_poly.pdbx_strand_id
1 'polypeptide(L)' 'MGQKINPLGFRLGTTQGHHSIWFAQPKNYSEGLQEDQKIRNCIKNYLQKNRRIVKRN' A
#
# COMPACT_ATOMS: atom_id res chain seq x y z
N MET A 1 -22.33 -10.65 19.37
CA MET A 1 -21.14 -9.79 19.21
C MET A 1 -20.81 -9.74 17.72
N GLY A 2 -21.00 -8.59 17.06
CA GLY A 2 -20.90 -8.46 15.60
C GLY A 2 -19.48 -8.16 15.10
N GLN A 3 -19.17 -8.62 13.89
CA GLN A 3 -17.91 -8.28 13.22
C GLN A 3 -17.92 -6.81 12.78
N LYS A 4 -16.86 -6.07 13.10
CA LYS A 4 -16.69 -4.67 12.70
C LYS A 4 -15.90 -4.58 11.39
N ILE A 5 -16.34 -3.69 10.51
CA ILE A 5 -15.69 -3.41 9.22
C ILE A 5 -14.47 -2.52 9.42
N ASN A 6 -13.45 -2.66 8.57
CA ASN A 6 -12.33 -1.74 8.54
C ASN A 6 -12.80 -0.32 8.16
N PRO A 7 -12.67 0.69 9.04
CA PRO A 7 -13.18 2.04 8.78
C PRO A 7 -12.48 2.74 7.62
N LEU A 8 -11.24 2.38 7.30
CA LEU A 8 -10.50 2.97 6.18
C LEU A 8 -11.12 2.58 4.84
N GLY A 9 -11.43 1.29 4.67
CA GLY A 9 -12.12 0.80 3.47
C GLY A 9 -13.54 1.35 3.38
N PHE A 10 -14.24 1.46 4.52
CA PHE A 10 -15.59 2.01 4.55
C PHE A 10 -15.69 3.48 4.11
N ARG A 11 -14.62 4.27 4.29
CA ARG A 11 -14.58 5.70 3.93
C ARG A 11 -13.84 5.98 2.61
N LEU A 12 -13.44 4.94 1.89
CA LEU A 12 -12.72 5.08 0.62
C LEU A 12 -13.67 5.64 -0.45
N GLY A 13 -13.27 6.73 -1.11
CA GLY A 13 -14.09 7.43 -2.12
C GLY A 13 -15.05 8.49 -1.57
N THR A 14 -15.19 8.63 -0.25
CA THR A 14 -15.98 9.71 0.38
C THR A 14 -15.08 10.72 1.08
N THR A 15 -14.42 10.30 2.16
CA THR A 15 -13.51 11.15 2.95
C THR A 15 -12.04 10.79 2.72
N GLN A 16 -11.75 9.54 2.33
CA GLN A 16 -10.38 9.05 2.10
C GLN A 16 -10.17 8.75 0.61
N GLY A 17 -9.08 9.27 0.04
CA GLY A 17 -8.67 8.99 -1.34
C GLY A 17 -7.88 7.67 -1.46
N HIS A 18 -7.71 7.21 -2.69
CA HIS A 18 -6.88 6.04 -2.99
C HIS A 18 -5.39 6.34 -2.78
N HIS A 19 -4.65 5.36 -2.25
CA HIS A 19 -3.19 5.46 -2.09
C HIS A 19 -2.39 5.15 -3.36
N SER A 20 -3.02 4.52 -4.36
CA SER A 20 -2.45 4.26 -5.68
C SER A 20 -3.36 4.94 -6.70
N ILE A 21 -2.83 5.89 -7.46
CA ILE A 21 -3.60 6.69 -8.42
C ILE A 21 -3.01 6.41 -9.81
N TRP A 22 -3.57 5.43 -10.50
CA TRP A 22 -3.19 5.04 -11.87
C TRP A 22 -4.36 4.30 -12.54
N PHE A 23 -4.28 4.16 -13.86
CA PHE A 23 -5.27 3.43 -14.66
C PHE A 23 -4.55 2.41 -15.55
N ALA A 24 -5.13 1.22 -15.69
CA ALA A 24 -4.65 0.21 -16.63
C ALA A 24 -5.83 -0.51 -17.27
N GLN A 25 -5.61 -1.06 -18.46
CA GLN A 25 -6.57 -1.95 -19.09
C GLN A 25 -6.76 -3.21 -18.23
N PRO A 26 -7.95 -3.84 -18.21
CA PRO A 26 -8.22 -5.01 -17.36
C PRO A 26 -7.22 -6.16 -17.53
N LYS A 27 -6.71 -6.36 -18.75
CA LYS A 27 -5.70 -7.38 -19.06
C LYS A 27 -4.35 -7.14 -18.34
N ASN A 28 -3.99 -5.87 -18.16
CA ASN A 28 -2.69 -5.46 -17.62
C ASN A 28 -2.78 -5.01 -16.15
N TYR A 29 -3.99 -4.91 -15.59
CA TYR A 29 -4.21 -4.44 -14.22
C TYR A 29 -3.51 -5.35 -13.20
N SER A 30 -3.55 -6.67 -13.39
CA SER A 30 -2.90 -7.64 -12.50
C SER A 30 -1.39 -7.43 -12.44
N GLU A 31 -0.76 -7.19 -13.59
CA GLU A 31 0.68 -6.94 -13.68
C GLU A 31 1.05 -5.63 -12.97
N GLY A 32 0.35 -4.53 -13.28
CA GLY A 32 0.58 -3.25 -12.61
C GLY A 32 0.38 -3.31 -11.10
N LEU A 33 -0.60 -4.08 -10.61
CA LEU A 33 -0.82 -4.29 -9.18
C LEU A 33 0.34 -5.06 -8.52
N GLN A 34 0.88 -6.08 -9.21
CA GLN A 34 2.04 -6.83 -8.71
C GLN A 34 3.28 -5.94 -8.62
N GLU A 35 3.49 -5.07 -9.60
CA GLU A 35 4.59 -4.12 -9.60
C GLU A 35 4.49 -3.10 -8.45
N ASP A 36 3.31 -2.49 -8.24
CA ASP A 36 3.07 -1.56 -7.14
C ASP A 36 3.39 -2.23 -5.77
N GLN A 37 2.96 -3.49 -5.60
CA GLN A 37 3.26 -4.24 -4.38
C GLN A 37 4.77 -4.50 -4.19
N LYS A 38 5.50 -4.85 -5.27
CA LYS A 38 6.97 -5.07 -5.22
C LYS A 38 7.69 -3.79 -4.81
N ILE A 39 7.32 -2.65 -5.39
CA ILE A 39 7.93 -1.34 -5.11
C ILE A 39 7.68 -0.94 -3.64
N ARG A 40 6.43 -1.05 -3.16
CA ARG A 40 6.06 -0.76 -1.76
C ARG A 40 6.84 -1.61 -0.77
N ASN A 41 6.99 -2.90 -1.05
CA ASN A 41 7.76 -3.82 -0.22
C ASN A 41 9.25 -3.46 -0.20
N CYS A 42 9.83 -3.14 -1.36
CA CYS A 42 11.23 -2.74 -1.48
C CYS A 42 11.53 -1.49 -0.63
N ILE A 43 10.71 -0.43 -0.78
CA ILE A 43 10.86 0.83 -0.04
C ILE A 43 10.70 0.58 1.47
N LYS A 44 9.67 -0.17 1.89
CA LYS A 44 9.43 -0.49 3.30
C LYS A 44 10.63 -1.23 3.92
N ASN A 45 11.18 -2.21 3.20
CA ASN A 45 12.34 -2.98 3.65
C ASN A 45 13.60 -2.13 3.73
N TYR A 46 13.84 -1.28 2.73
CA TYR A 46 14.96 -0.34 2.71
C TYR A 46 14.92 0.63 3.89
N LEU A 47 13.77 1.27 4.12
CA LEU A 47 13.57 2.18 5.26
C LEU A 47 13.72 1.45 6.60
N GLN A 48 13.23 0.22 6.72
CA GLN A 48 13.38 -0.57 7.94
C GLN A 48 14.85 -0.92 8.22
N LYS A 49 15.63 -1.30 7.20
CA LYS A 49 17.07 -1.54 7.32
C LYS A 49 17.80 -0.28 7.77
N ASN A 50 17.57 0.86 7.11
CA ASN A 50 18.25 2.12 7.44
C ASN A 50 17.86 2.63 8.83
N ARG A 51 16.59 2.51 9.22
CA ARG A 51 16.16 2.87 10.58
C ARG A 51 16.83 2.03 11.67
N ARG A 52 17.13 0.76 11.39
CA ARG A 52 17.90 -0.11 12.30
C ARG A 52 19.37 0.28 12.39
N ILE A 53 19.95 0.80 11.31
CA ILE A 53 21.32 1.32 11.29
C ILE A 53 21.42 2.59 12.15
N VAL A 54 20.50 3.55 11.94
CA VAL A 54 20.47 4.81 12.70
C VAL A 54 20.22 4.60 14.19
N LYS A 55 19.42 3.60 14.59
CA LYS A 55 19.19 3.27 16.00
C LYS A 55 20.35 2.55 16.70
N ARG A 56 21.34 2.07 15.95
CA ARG A 56 22.50 1.32 16.48
C ARG A 56 23.74 2.20 16.67
N ASN A 57 23.76 3.39 16.07
CA ASN A 57 24.75 4.43 16.33
C ASN A 57 24.22 5.37 17.41
#